data_AF-G8CMI1-F1
#
_entry.id   AF-G8CMI1-F1
#
_cell.length_a   1.000
_cell.length_b   1.000
_cell.length_c   1.000
_cell.angle_alpha   90.00
_cell.angle_beta   90.00
_cell.angle_gamma   90.00
#
_symmetry.space_group_name_H-M   'P 1'
#
loop_
_entity.id
_entity.type
_entity.pdbx_description
1 polymer ?
#
loop_
_entity_poly.entity_id
_entity_poly.type
_entity_poly.pdbx_seq_one_letter_code
_entity_poly.pdbx_strand_id
1 'polypeptide(L)'
;ESEALVEGLLQNGRLTFDQLVGRTISKVPEGTIRPAREEIRMNFNRLVYARYVERCPKAEPYFNPQEDEQSTSARRRVPKTAEEVLSLEQKVVNTATLSDPERFSEIPYSMEDASKTNDCPHNAVAGAKRKHGAFEVDEELNSTIAENEVLWRVNFEKFIFCLKKKFCADRKKPKLKVGTHPIWESFFEANLTDKDTNSVTSSINGILEKLGQKEGGAAMSIGDIKPVLLDLQCTTSDGEEFTFDLRKMVEACRNEEIESLVKKKYGQEAFTIFRLLVTQGCAVETDQIIDTTILDKQIVHST
;
A
#
# COMPACT_ATOMS: atom_id res chain seq x y z
N GLU A 1 21.68 -3.33 -2.81
CA GLU A 1 21.61 -2.52 -1.57
C GLU A 1 20.21 -2.45 -0.96
N SER A 2 19.19 -2.00 -1.70
CA SER A 2 17.80 -1.94 -1.20
C SER A 2 17.28 -3.29 -0.69
N GLU A 3 17.69 -4.41 -1.29
CA GLU A 3 17.36 -5.76 -0.82
C GLU A 3 17.87 -6.02 0.60
N ALA A 4 19.13 -5.66 0.91
CA ALA A 4 19.72 -5.86 2.23
C ALA A 4 19.02 -5.03 3.32
N LEU A 5 18.58 -3.82 2.97
CA LEU A 5 17.78 -2.96 3.86
C LEU A 5 16.43 -3.60 4.20
N VAL A 6 15.70 -4.07 3.18
CA VAL A 6 14.40 -4.73 3.37
C VAL A 6 14.57 -6.06 4.14
N GLU A 7 15.58 -6.86 3.79
CA GLU A 7 15.89 -8.11 4.48
C GLU A 7 16.18 -7.88 5.97
N GLY A 8 16.96 -6.84 6.29
CA GLY A 8 17.25 -6.46 7.67
C GLY A 8 15.99 -6.14 8.46
N LEU A 9 15.07 -5.37 7.88
CA LEU A 9 13.77 -5.06 8.48
C LEU A 9 12.89 -6.31 8.64
N LEU A 10 12.84 -7.20 7.65
CA LEU A 10 12.06 -8.43 7.73
C LEU A 10 12.55 -9.38 8.82
N GLN A 11 13.87 -9.51 8.99
CA GLN A 11 14.46 -10.41 9.98
C GLN A 11 14.33 -9.90 11.42
N ASN A 12 14.30 -8.59 11.63
CA ASN A 12 14.37 -7.99 12.96
C ASN A 12 13.08 -7.25 13.35
N GLY A 13 12.14 -7.07 12.42
CA GLY A 13 10.86 -6.39 12.61
C GLY A 13 10.97 -4.86 12.65
N ARG A 14 11.76 -4.31 13.58
CA ARG A 14 11.89 -2.86 13.82
C ARG A 14 13.35 -2.47 14.02
N LEU A 15 13.84 -1.52 13.22
CA LEU A 15 15.23 -1.07 13.29
C LEU A 15 15.33 0.44 13.11
N THR A 16 16.34 1.06 13.70
CA THR A 16 16.73 2.44 13.39
C THR A 16 17.52 2.49 12.09
N PHE A 17 17.68 3.68 11.49
CA PHE A 17 18.48 3.82 10.28
C PHE A 17 19.95 3.48 10.53
N ASP A 18 20.52 3.90 11.67
CA ASP A 18 21.90 3.57 12.02
C ASP A 18 22.14 2.06 12.11
N GLN A 19 21.20 1.34 12.72
CA GLN A 19 21.20 -0.11 12.79
C GLN A 19 21.11 -0.80 11.41
N LEU A 20 20.44 -0.18 10.45
CA LEU A 20 20.35 -0.66 9.07
C LEU A 20 21.64 -0.40 8.29
N VAL A 21 22.28 0.75 8.49
CA VAL A 21 23.57 1.10 7.90
C VAL A 21 24.64 0.09 8.34
N GLY A 22 24.76 -0.12 9.65
CA GLY A 22 25.73 -1.08 10.20
C GLY A 22 25.55 -2.49 9.63
N ARG A 23 24.30 -2.96 9.53
CA ARG A 23 23.96 -4.26 8.92
C ARG A 23 24.30 -4.32 7.44
N THR A 24 23.94 -3.30 6.67
CA THR A 24 24.19 -3.25 5.22
C THR A 24 25.68 -3.31 4.94
N ILE A 25 26.49 -2.55 5.69
CA ILE A 25 27.94 -2.55 5.57
C ILE A 25 28.54 -3.92 5.97
N SER A 26 28.02 -4.56 7.02
CA SER A 26 28.53 -5.86 7.49
C SER A 26 28.30 -7.01 6.50
N LYS A 27 27.31 -6.88 5.61
CA LYS A 27 27.01 -7.89 4.58
C LYS A 27 27.88 -7.78 3.34
N VAL A 28 28.63 -6.69 3.17
CA VAL A 28 29.52 -6.51 2.02
C VAL A 28 30.78 -7.38 2.23
N PRO A 29 31.13 -8.25 1.27
CA PRO A 29 32.32 -9.10 1.38
C PRO A 29 33.60 -8.29 1.58
N GLU A 30 34.56 -8.86 2.31
CA GLU A 30 35.88 -8.26 2.49
C GLU A 30 36.58 -8.08 1.13
N GLY A 31 37.15 -6.89 0.90
CA GLY A 31 37.81 -6.53 -0.36
C GLY A 31 36.91 -5.82 -1.39
N THR A 32 35.61 -5.71 -1.14
CA THR A 32 34.69 -4.90 -1.96
C THR A 32 34.58 -3.47 -1.42
N ILE A 33 34.34 -2.50 -2.30
CA ILE A 33 34.09 -1.11 -1.91
C ILE A 33 32.80 -1.09 -1.07
N ARG A 34 32.90 -0.60 0.17
CA ARG A 34 31.74 -0.46 1.05
C ARG A 34 30.94 0.77 0.62
N PRO A 35 29.60 0.66 0.53
CA PRO A 35 28.76 1.80 0.19
C PRO A 35 28.88 2.87 1.27
N ALA A 36 28.87 4.13 0.86
CA ALA A 36 28.86 5.24 1.79
C ALA A 36 27.51 5.29 2.54
N ARG A 37 27.51 5.81 3.77
CA ARG A 37 26.27 6.02 4.55
C ARG A 37 25.23 6.81 3.75
N GLU A 38 25.68 7.80 2.99
CA GLU A 38 24.83 8.64 2.15
C GLU A 38 24.12 7.87 1.03
N GLU A 39 24.84 6.96 0.39
CA GLU A 39 24.28 6.12 -0.67
C GLU A 39 23.18 5.19 -0.10
N ILE A 40 23.44 4.63 1.08
CA ILE A 40 22.47 3.84 1.83
C ILE A 40 21.25 4.70 2.20
N ARG A 41 21.45 5.96 2.65
CA ARG A 41 20.37 6.90 2.98
C ARG A 41 19.51 7.20 1.77
N MET A 42 20.12 7.52 0.63
CA MET A 42 19.41 7.76 -0.63
C MET A 42 18.56 6.54 -1.03
N ASN A 43 19.14 5.34 -0.96
CA ASN A 43 18.42 4.10 -1.29
C ASN A 43 17.29 3.80 -0.28
N PHE A 44 17.50 4.10 1.00
CA PHE A 44 16.48 3.99 2.03
C PHE A 44 15.33 4.98 1.81
N ASN A 45 15.62 6.26 1.57
CA ASN A 45 14.61 7.29 1.30
C ASN A 45 13.80 6.96 0.04
N ARG A 46 14.40 6.35 -1.00
CA ARG A 46 13.63 5.82 -2.15
C ARG A 46 12.61 4.76 -1.75
N LEU A 47 12.93 3.88 -0.79
CA LEU A 47 12.00 2.87 -0.29
C LEU A 47 10.86 3.51 0.53
N VAL A 48 11.18 4.53 1.34
CA VAL A 48 10.20 5.31 2.10
C VAL A 48 9.25 6.07 1.16
N TYR A 49 9.80 6.77 0.18
CA TYR A 49 9.06 7.49 -0.85
C TYR A 49 8.12 6.56 -1.64
N ALA A 50 8.63 5.39 -2.03
CA ALA A 50 7.85 4.35 -2.71
C ALA A 50 6.92 3.54 -1.77
N ARG A 51 6.81 3.95 -0.50
CA ARG A 51 5.96 3.37 0.55
C ARG A 51 6.24 1.91 0.91
N TYR A 52 7.41 1.36 0.59
CA TYR A 52 7.79 0.00 1.00
C TYR A 52 8.26 -0.08 2.46
N VAL A 53 8.75 1.04 2.99
CA VAL A 53 9.20 1.19 4.37
C VAL A 53 8.44 2.33 5.01
N GLU A 54 8.05 2.16 6.27
CA GLU A 54 7.28 3.14 7.03
C GLU A 54 7.82 3.27 8.46
N ARG A 55 7.59 4.42 9.08
CA ARG A 55 7.87 4.61 10.51
C ARG A 55 6.93 3.74 11.33
N CYS A 56 7.44 3.25 12.46
CA CYS A 56 6.63 2.49 13.41
C CYS A 56 5.53 3.37 14.03
N PRO A 57 4.35 2.81 14.34
CA PRO A 57 3.33 3.48 15.16
C PRO A 57 3.91 3.96 16.50
N LYS A 58 3.28 4.97 17.11
CA LYS A 58 3.71 5.51 18.41
C LYS A 58 3.63 4.42 19.48
N ALA A 59 4.71 4.24 20.23
CA ALA A 59 4.82 3.20 21.27
C ALA A 59 3.85 3.42 22.44
N GLU A 60 3.56 4.68 22.77
CA GLU A 60 2.67 5.09 23.84
C GLU A 60 1.51 5.93 23.29
N PRO A 61 0.40 5.30 22.85
CA PRO A 61 -0.78 6.04 22.47
C PRO A 61 -1.45 6.60 23.75
N TYR A 62 -1.61 7.93 23.82
CA TYR A 62 -2.24 8.60 24.95
C TYR A 62 -3.77 8.58 24.81
N PHE A 63 -4.47 8.06 25.82
CA PHE A 63 -5.94 8.17 25.93
C PHE A 63 -6.28 9.13 27.05
N ASN A 64 -7.14 10.11 26.76
CA ASN A 64 -7.69 10.96 27.81
C ASN A 64 -8.94 10.26 28.38
N PRO A 65 -8.92 9.73 29.63
CA PRO A 65 -10.03 8.94 30.16
C PRO A 65 -11.31 9.77 30.36
N GLN A 66 -11.19 11.10 30.44
CA GLN A 66 -12.30 12.01 30.72
C GLN A 66 -13.27 12.21 29.54
N GLU A 67 -12.89 11.85 28.31
CA GLU A 67 -13.80 11.94 27.17
C GLU A 67 -14.81 10.77 27.12
N ASP A 68 -14.51 9.64 27.78
CA ASP A 68 -15.39 8.45 27.78
C ASP A 68 -16.42 8.44 28.94
N GLU A 69 -16.24 9.24 30.00
CA GLU A 69 -17.20 9.33 31.12
C GLU A 69 -18.35 10.33 30.90
N GLN A 70 -18.26 11.24 29.92
CA GLN A 70 -19.29 12.24 29.65
C GLN A 70 -20.38 11.77 28.68
N SER A 71 -20.91 10.56 28.87
CA SER A 71 -22.15 10.14 28.19
C SER A 71 -23.20 9.49 29.09
N THR A 72 -22.98 9.48 30.42
CA THR A 72 -23.97 9.01 31.40
C THR A 72 -24.41 10.12 32.36
N SER A 73 -24.89 11.25 31.86
CA SER A 73 -25.73 12.14 32.68
C SER A 73 -26.84 12.83 31.88
N ALA A 74 -28.03 12.25 32.00
CA ALA A 74 -29.36 12.84 31.95
C ALA A 74 -29.72 13.96 30.93
N ARG A 75 -30.73 13.60 30.11
CA ARG A 75 -31.78 14.44 29.46
C ARG A 75 -31.38 15.33 28.28
N ARG A 76 -31.68 14.84 27.07
CA ARG A 76 -32.62 15.48 26.10
C ARG A 76 -32.96 14.49 24.96
N ARG A 77 -34.26 14.34 24.67
CA ARG A 77 -34.79 13.58 23.53
C ARG A 77 -34.51 14.37 22.24
N VAL A 78 -33.56 13.91 21.45
CA VAL A 78 -33.37 14.22 20.02
C VAL A 78 -32.93 12.91 19.38
N PRO A 79 -33.42 12.51 18.20
CA PRO A 79 -32.96 11.29 17.55
C PRO A 79 -31.52 11.52 17.08
N LYS A 80 -30.55 11.08 17.87
CA LYS A 80 -29.15 11.03 17.47
C LYS A 80 -28.97 9.88 16.49
N THR A 81 -28.46 10.20 15.31
CA THR A 81 -27.69 9.28 14.48
C THR A 81 -26.81 8.43 15.39
N ALA A 82 -26.90 7.11 15.26
CA ALA A 82 -26.09 6.17 16.03
C ALA A 82 -24.62 6.50 15.80
N GLU A 83 -24.02 7.18 16.76
CA GLU A 83 -22.59 7.44 16.81
C GLU A 83 -21.96 6.07 17.09
N GLU A 84 -21.28 5.50 16.09
CA GLU A 84 -20.68 4.18 16.19
C GLU A 84 -19.61 4.24 17.28
N VAL A 85 -19.92 3.66 18.45
CA VAL A 85 -19.00 3.66 19.59
C VAL A 85 -17.83 2.74 19.23
N LEU A 86 -16.70 3.35 18.88
CA LEU A 86 -15.46 2.63 18.57
C LEU A 86 -15.06 1.75 19.75
N SER A 87 -14.62 0.53 19.47
CA SER A 87 -14.06 -0.36 20.49
C SER A 87 -12.78 0.24 21.08
N LEU A 88 -12.44 -0.14 22.32
CA LEU A 88 -11.20 0.29 22.96
C LEU A 88 -9.98 -0.04 22.09
N GLU A 89 -9.95 -1.21 21.45
CA GLU A 89 -8.89 -1.62 20.53
C GLU A 89 -8.79 -0.70 19.31
N GLN A 90 -9.92 -0.32 18.72
CA GLN A 90 -9.96 0.61 17.59
C GLN A 90 -9.46 2.00 18.00
N LYS A 91 -9.89 2.50 19.17
CA LYS A 91 -9.37 3.77 19.72
C LYS A 91 -7.85 3.68 19.87
N VAL A 92 -7.34 2.56 20.39
CA VAL A 92 -5.90 2.36 20.60
C VAL A 92 -5.11 2.38 19.31
N VAL A 93 -5.56 1.63 18.31
CA VAL A 93 -4.94 1.59 16.99
C VAL A 93 -4.97 2.97 16.34
N ASN A 94 -6.09 3.67 16.39
CA ASN A 94 -6.24 4.99 15.77
C ASN A 94 -5.29 6.02 16.38
N THR A 95 -5.16 6.06 17.71
CA THR A 95 -4.25 6.99 18.39
C THR A 95 -2.78 6.67 18.16
N ALA A 96 -2.43 5.38 18.04
CA ALA A 96 -1.06 4.96 17.75
C ALA A 96 -0.66 5.21 16.28
N THR A 97 -1.64 5.26 15.38
CA THR A 97 -1.43 5.40 13.94
C THR A 97 -0.91 6.80 13.61
N LEU A 98 0.22 6.82 12.91
CA LEU A 98 0.79 8.06 12.37
C LEU A 98 -0.01 8.51 11.14
N SER A 99 -0.05 9.83 10.91
CA SER A 99 -0.60 10.35 9.66
C SER A 99 0.27 9.92 8.46
N ASP A 100 -0.32 9.82 7.27
CA ASP A 100 0.42 9.46 6.03
C ASP A 100 1.74 10.25 5.83
N PRO A 101 1.80 11.59 5.97
CA PRO A 101 3.06 12.32 5.81
C PRO A 101 4.07 11.98 6.91
N GLU A 102 3.64 11.66 8.13
CA GLU A 102 4.53 11.22 9.21
C GLU A 102 5.05 9.79 8.97
N ARG A 103 4.17 8.87 8.54
CA ARG A 103 4.52 7.46 8.23
C ARG A 103 5.63 7.35 7.20
N PHE A 104 5.60 8.23 6.20
CA PHE A 104 6.50 8.21 5.04
C PHE A 104 7.43 9.44 4.98
N SER A 105 7.75 10.04 6.13
CA SER A 105 8.69 11.17 6.20
C SER A 105 10.13 10.67 6.07
N GLU A 106 10.80 11.06 4.99
CA GLU A 106 12.20 10.73 4.68
C GLU A 106 13.19 11.23 5.75
N ILE A 107 14.41 10.66 5.75
CA ILE A 107 15.51 11.11 6.62
C ILE A 107 16.18 12.32 5.94
N PRO A 108 16.24 13.50 6.60
CA PRO A 108 16.88 14.68 6.04
C PRO A 108 18.37 14.49 5.78
N TYR A 109 18.89 15.11 4.72
CA TYR A 109 20.32 15.20 4.46
C TYR A 109 20.92 16.28 5.37
N SER A 110 21.94 15.94 6.14
CA SER A 110 22.80 16.97 6.72
C SER A 110 23.80 17.38 5.64
N MET A 111 23.63 18.56 5.03
CA MET A 111 24.70 19.15 4.23
C MET A 111 25.74 19.72 5.18
N GLU A 112 26.83 18.99 5.40
CA GLU A 112 28.04 19.56 5.97
C GLU A 112 28.61 20.55 4.95
N ASP A 113 28.37 21.84 5.21
CA ASP A 113 28.80 22.94 4.35
C ASP A 113 30.34 22.89 4.20
N ALA A 114 30.80 22.42 3.05
CA ALA A 114 32.21 22.36 2.67
C ALA A 114 32.77 23.76 2.29
N SER A 115 32.48 24.77 3.10
CA SER A 115 32.87 26.16 2.87
C SER A 115 33.55 26.78 4.11
N LYS A 116 34.52 26.08 4.70
CA LYS A 116 35.48 26.68 5.63
C LYS A 116 36.93 26.43 5.23
N THR A 117 37.32 26.98 4.08
CA THR A 117 38.72 27.27 3.76
C THR A 117 38.81 28.54 2.91
N ASN A 118 39.09 29.69 3.55
CA ASN A 118 40.32 30.46 3.32
C ASN A 118 40.24 31.85 3.96
N ASP A 119 41.27 32.15 4.75
CA ASP A 119 41.61 33.44 5.33
C ASP A 119 41.87 34.50 4.26
N CYS A 120 41.29 35.71 4.40
CA CYS A 120 42.01 36.96 4.71
C CYS A 120 41.10 38.23 4.56
N PRO A 121 41.46 39.36 5.21
CA PRO A 121 40.52 40.37 5.69
C PRO A 121 40.51 41.67 4.88
N HIS A 122 39.36 42.35 4.77
CA HIS A 122 39.19 43.75 5.22
C HIS A 122 37.80 44.34 4.94
N ASN A 123 37.36 45.14 5.93
CA ASN A 123 36.41 46.25 5.91
C ASN A 123 34.91 45.96 6.15
N ALA A 124 34.56 46.33 7.39
CA ALA A 124 33.24 46.47 7.95
C ALA A 124 32.40 47.55 7.26
N VAL A 125 31.12 47.24 7.02
CA VAL A 125 30.02 48.19 7.22
C VAL A 125 28.87 47.46 7.90
N ALA A 126 28.29 48.17 8.87
CA ALA A 126 27.37 47.74 9.88
C ALA A 126 26.03 47.19 9.38
N GLY A 127 25.41 46.36 10.24
CA GLY A 127 23.96 46.42 10.42
C GLY A 127 23.13 45.27 9.86
N ALA A 128 23.37 44.03 10.28
CA ALA A 128 22.34 42.99 10.25
C ALA A 128 22.54 41.99 11.40
N LYS A 129 21.86 42.22 12.52
CA LYS A 129 21.65 41.16 13.53
C LYS A 129 20.74 40.09 12.91
N ARG A 130 21.32 39.07 12.27
CA ARG A 130 20.58 37.87 11.86
C ARG A 130 20.58 36.88 13.03
N LYS A 131 19.39 36.54 13.53
CA LYS A 131 19.15 35.27 14.25
C LYS A 131 19.31 34.15 13.21
N HIS A 132 20.51 33.63 13.02
CA HIS A 132 20.73 32.41 12.21
C HIS A 132 21.08 31.18 13.06
N GLY A 133 21.48 31.33 14.33
CA GLY A 133 21.93 30.20 15.15
C GLY A 133 20.85 29.29 15.77
N ALA A 134 19.55 29.57 15.59
CA ALA A 134 18.49 28.79 16.22
C ALA A 134 17.80 27.78 15.27
N PHE A 135 17.96 27.94 13.95
CA PHE A 135 17.32 27.08 12.95
C PHE A 135 18.22 25.91 12.51
N GLU A 136 19.53 26.11 12.41
CA GLU A 136 20.49 25.04 12.03
C GLU A 136 20.62 23.96 13.11
N VAL A 137 20.55 24.34 14.39
CA VAL A 137 20.58 23.39 15.52
C VAL A 137 19.34 22.49 15.54
N ASP A 138 18.19 23.01 15.10
CA ASP A 138 16.96 22.24 15.02
C ASP A 138 17.02 21.22 13.87
N GLU A 139 17.60 21.56 12.72
CA GLU A 139 17.72 20.66 11.57
C GLU A 139 18.72 19.51 11.80
N GLU A 140 19.89 19.81 12.38
CA GLU A 140 20.90 18.79 12.73
C GLU A 140 20.39 17.86 13.86
N LEU A 141 19.69 18.41 14.85
CA LEU A 141 19.05 17.63 15.90
C LEU A 141 17.94 16.73 15.34
N ASN A 142 17.08 17.26 14.46
CA ASN A 142 16.01 16.49 13.82
C ASN A 142 16.56 15.38 12.92
N SER A 143 17.66 15.62 12.20
CA SER A 143 18.35 14.57 11.43
C SER A 143 18.91 13.49 12.35
N THR A 144 19.58 13.88 13.44
CA THR A 144 20.14 12.95 14.44
C THR A 144 19.05 12.05 15.07
N ILE A 145 17.90 12.63 15.42
CA ILE A 145 16.74 11.90 15.94
C ILE A 145 16.17 10.95 14.88
N ALA A 146 16.01 11.41 13.64
CA ALA A 146 15.50 10.61 12.53
C ALA A 146 16.37 9.38 12.24
N GLU A 147 17.69 9.48 12.44
CA GLU A 147 18.61 8.38 12.20
C GLU A 147 18.70 7.39 13.35
N ASN A 148 18.74 7.88 14.59
CA ASN A 148 19.12 7.09 15.75
C ASN A 148 17.94 6.67 16.63
N GLU A 149 16.82 7.38 16.59
CA GLU A 149 15.69 7.13 17.50
C GLU A 149 14.44 6.62 16.76
N VAL A 150 14.23 7.06 15.52
CA VAL A 150 13.07 6.62 14.73
C VAL A 150 13.20 5.14 14.35
N LEU A 151 12.22 4.36 14.78
CA LEU A 151 12.09 2.97 14.39
C LEU A 151 11.33 2.83 13.08
N TRP A 152 11.89 2.04 12.18
CA TRP A 152 11.35 1.76 10.85
C TRP A 152 10.91 0.30 10.76
N ARG A 153 9.90 0.03 9.94
CA ARG A 153 9.39 -1.31 9.63
C ARG A 153 9.02 -1.44 8.15
N VAL A 154 8.88 -2.68 7.70
CA VAL A 154 8.31 -2.96 6.37
C VAL A 154 6.83 -2.61 6.34
N ASN A 155 6.40 -1.91 5.29
CA ASN A 155 4.99 -1.70 5.01
C ASN A 155 4.40 -2.87 4.21
N PHE A 156 3.84 -3.85 4.92
CA PHE A 156 3.23 -5.02 4.28
C PHE A 156 2.03 -4.68 3.38
N GLU A 157 1.33 -3.57 3.63
CA GLU A 157 0.18 -3.15 2.80
C GLU A 157 0.63 -2.91 1.36
N LYS A 158 1.78 -2.24 1.18
CA LYS A 158 2.38 -1.99 -0.13
C LYS A 158 2.82 -3.28 -0.82
N PHE A 159 3.47 -4.20 -0.09
CA PHE A 159 3.88 -5.49 -0.64
C PHE A 159 2.69 -6.35 -1.08
N ILE A 160 1.65 -6.45 -0.24
CA ILE A 160 0.41 -7.17 -0.56
C ILE A 160 -0.27 -6.54 -1.77
N PHE A 161 -0.33 -5.22 -1.84
CA PHE A 161 -0.87 -4.51 -3.00
C PHE A 161 -0.11 -4.86 -4.28
N CYS A 162 1.23 -4.80 -4.28
CA CYS A 162 2.05 -5.19 -5.41
C CYS A 162 1.86 -6.66 -5.81
N LEU A 163 1.69 -7.56 -4.85
CA LEU A 163 1.42 -8.98 -5.09
C LEU A 163 0.02 -9.19 -5.71
N LYS A 164 -1.02 -8.54 -5.19
CA LYS A 164 -2.38 -8.57 -5.77
C LYS A 164 -2.37 -8.05 -7.21
N LYS A 165 -1.69 -6.93 -7.44
CA LYS A 165 -1.50 -6.32 -8.77
C LYS A 165 -0.85 -7.30 -9.74
N LYS A 166 0.27 -7.90 -9.35
CA LYS A 166 0.98 -8.90 -10.17
C LYS A 166 0.11 -10.13 -10.44
N PHE A 167 -0.55 -10.67 -9.42
CA PHE A 167 -1.46 -11.81 -9.54
C PHE A 167 -2.59 -11.52 -10.54
N CYS A 168 -3.24 -10.36 -10.43
CA CYS A 168 -4.31 -9.96 -11.34
C CYS A 168 -3.79 -9.76 -12.77
N ALA A 169 -2.60 -9.19 -12.92
CA ALA A 169 -1.95 -9.00 -14.20
C ALA A 169 -1.73 -10.35 -14.92
N ASP A 170 -1.14 -11.31 -14.20
CA ASP A 170 -0.82 -12.64 -14.71
C ASP A 170 -2.09 -13.48 -14.98
N ARG A 171 -3.12 -13.38 -14.12
CA ARG A 171 -4.36 -14.17 -14.25
C ARG A 171 -5.17 -13.80 -15.50
N LYS A 172 -5.18 -12.52 -15.88
CA LYS A 172 -5.90 -12.02 -17.05
C LYS A 172 -5.10 -12.16 -18.35
N LYS A 173 -3.77 -12.26 -18.25
CA LYS A 173 -2.86 -12.38 -19.40
C LYS A 173 -3.31 -13.40 -20.46
N PRO A 174 -3.67 -14.65 -20.12
CA PRO A 174 -4.05 -15.66 -21.12
C PRO A 174 -5.41 -15.40 -21.78
N LYS A 175 -6.25 -14.54 -21.20
CA LYS A 175 -7.58 -14.20 -21.72
C LYS A 175 -7.52 -13.00 -22.69
N LEU A 176 -6.38 -12.31 -22.77
CA LEU A 176 -6.20 -11.13 -23.61
C LEU A 176 -5.68 -11.49 -25.00
N LYS A 177 -6.03 -10.68 -26.00
CA LYS A 177 -5.44 -10.79 -27.35
C LYS A 177 -3.95 -10.47 -27.25
N VAL A 178 -3.12 -11.18 -28.03
CA VAL A 178 -1.65 -11.04 -27.98
C VAL A 178 -1.21 -9.58 -28.14
N GLY A 179 -1.86 -8.80 -29.01
CA GLY A 179 -1.54 -7.37 -29.22
C GLY A 179 -1.96 -6.41 -28.11
N THR A 180 -2.74 -6.83 -27.10
CA THR A 180 -3.29 -5.94 -26.06
C THR A 180 -2.56 -6.04 -24.72
N HIS A 181 -1.53 -6.89 -24.63
CA HIS A 181 -0.71 -7.06 -23.43
C HIS A 181 -0.02 -5.77 -22.95
N PRO A 182 0.59 -4.96 -23.83
CA PRO A 182 1.26 -3.73 -23.41
C PRO A 182 0.29 -2.75 -22.74
N ILE A 183 -0.96 -2.69 -23.21
CA ILE A 183 -2.01 -1.81 -22.63
C ILE A 183 -2.29 -2.19 -21.18
N TRP A 184 -2.39 -3.50 -20.90
CA TRP A 184 -2.68 -4.00 -19.57
C TRP A 184 -1.54 -3.77 -18.58
N GLU A 185 -0.29 -3.99 -19.02
CA GLU A 185 0.87 -3.70 -18.19
C GLU A 185 1.03 -2.20 -17.93
N SER A 186 0.84 -1.37 -18.97
CA SER A 186 0.87 0.09 -18.84
C SER A 186 -0.24 0.63 -17.95
N PHE A 187 -1.44 0.03 -17.99
CA PHE A 187 -2.53 0.35 -17.06
C PHE A 187 -2.09 0.21 -15.62
N PHE A 188 -1.44 -0.90 -15.29
CA PHE A 188 -0.94 -1.14 -13.95
C PHE A 188 0.24 -0.23 -13.58
N GLU A 189 1.15 0.07 -14.51
CA GLU A 189 2.29 0.96 -14.27
C GLU A 189 1.88 2.43 -14.09
N ALA A 190 0.78 2.86 -14.69
CA ALA A 190 0.25 4.23 -14.65
C ALA A 190 -0.64 4.53 -13.42
N ASN A 191 -0.63 3.66 -12.41
CA ASN A 191 -1.47 3.82 -11.22
C ASN A 191 -1.25 5.19 -10.53
N LEU A 192 -2.32 5.96 -10.35
CA LEU A 192 -2.27 7.33 -9.85
C LEU A 192 -1.98 7.41 -8.35
N THR A 193 -2.56 6.50 -7.56
CA THR A 193 -2.36 6.48 -6.11
C THR A 193 -2.28 5.05 -5.57
N ASP A 194 -1.41 4.83 -4.59
CA ASP A 194 -1.36 3.59 -3.81
C ASP A 194 -2.16 3.71 -2.51
N LYS A 195 -3.13 4.64 -2.44
CA LYS A 195 -3.91 4.87 -1.22
C LYS A 195 -4.95 3.77 -0.98
N ASP A 196 -5.63 3.35 -2.04
CA ASP A 196 -6.49 2.17 -1.99
C ASP A 196 -5.71 0.93 -2.41
N THR A 197 -5.48 0.02 -1.46
CA THR A 197 -4.78 -1.25 -1.72
C THR A 197 -5.68 -2.32 -2.32
N ASN A 198 -6.94 -1.99 -2.62
CA ASN A 198 -7.93 -2.89 -3.20
C ASN A 198 -8.29 -2.57 -4.65
N SER A 199 -7.82 -1.45 -5.19
CA SER A 199 -8.08 -1.09 -6.57
C SER A 199 -6.85 -0.48 -7.23
N VAL A 200 -6.85 -0.45 -8.56
CA VAL A 200 -5.85 0.27 -9.37
C VAL A 200 -6.61 1.27 -10.20
N THR A 201 -6.22 2.54 -10.13
CA THR A 201 -6.85 3.61 -10.88
C THR A 201 -5.81 4.33 -11.71
N SER A 202 -6.04 4.36 -13.02
CA SER A 202 -5.11 4.96 -13.98
C SER A 202 -5.86 5.86 -14.95
N SER A 203 -5.31 7.04 -15.22
CA SER A 203 -5.83 7.94 -16.24
C SER A 203 -5.43 7.48 -17.64
N ILE A 204 -6.27 7.76 -18.64
CA ILE A 204 -5.95 7.41 -20.03
C ILE A 204 -4.61 8.00 -20.50
N ASN A 205 -4.29 9.21 -20.04
CA ASN A 205 -3.05 9.91 -20.37
C ASN A 205 -1.82 9.22 -19.75
N GLY A 206 -1.93 8.79 -18.49
CA GLY A 206 -0.85 8.03 -17.85
C GLY A 206 -0.57 6.70 -18.54
N ILE A 207 -1.63 6.02 -19.00
CA ILE A 207 -1.50 4.77 -19.77
C ILE A 207 -0.79 5.02 -21.09
N LEU A 208 -1.18 6.07 -21.83
CA LEU A 208 -0.54 6.46 -23.09
C LEU A 208 0.95 6.79 -22.91
N GLU A 209 1.30 7.52 -21.86
CA GLU A 209 2.69 7.83 -21.53
C GLU A 209 3.51 6.55 -21.31
N LYS A 210 3.01 5.61 -20.50
CA LYS A 210 3.68 4.32 -20.26
C LYS A 210 3.71 3.43 -21.51
N LEU A 211 2.66 3.45 -22.33
CA LEU A 211 2.62 2.75 -23.61
C LEU A 211 3.66 3.28 -24.61
N GLY A 212 3.87 4.60 -24.67
CA GLY A 212 4.87 5.21 -25.53
C GLY A 212 6.30 4.75 -25.23
N GLN A 213 6.55 4.24 -24.02
CA GLN A 213 7.83 3.68 -23.59
C GLN A 213 8.01 2.20 -23.98
N LYS A 214 6.96 1.55 -24.51
CA LYS A 214 6.94 0.12 -24.85
C LYS A 214 7.01 -0.10 -26.36
N GLU A 215 7.60 -1.23 -26.74
CA GLU A 215 7.70 -1.63 -28.15
C GLU A 215 6.31 -1.77 -28.79
N GLY A 216 6.09 -1.07 -29.91
CA GLY A 216 4.80 -1.05 -30.61
C GLY A 216 3.68 -0.24 -29.92
N GLY A 217 3.93 0.33 -28.73
CA GLY A 217 2.91 1.05 -27.97
C GLY A 217 2.67 2.49 -28.46
N ALA A 218 3.65 3.12 -29.11
CA ALA A 218 3.56 4.50 -29.60
C ALA A 218 2.51 4.71 -30.71
N ALA A 219 2.11 3.65 -31.41
CA ALA A 219 1.07 3.70 -32.44
C ALA A 219 -0.35 3.48 -31.89
N MET A 220 -0.49 3.09 -30.61
CA MET A 220 -1.78 2.79 -30.00
C MET A 220 -2.53 4.09 -29.64
N SER A 221 -3.81 4.13 -29.98
CA SER A 221 -4.69 5.26 -29.72
C SER A 221 -5.62 5.00 -28.54
N ILE A 222 -6.31 6.05 -28.08
CA ILE A 222 -7.39 5.93 -27.09
C ILE A 222 -8.47 4.94 -27.56
N GLY A 223 -8.72 4.88 -28.87
CA GLY A 223 -9.68 3.95 -29.48
C GLY A 223 -9.29 2.48 -29.32
N ASP A 224 -7.99 2.19 -29.20
CA ASP A 224 -7.47 0.84 -28.98
C ASP A 224 -7.45 0.47 -27.49
N ILE A 225 -7.24 1.46 -26.61
CA ILE A 225 -7.13 1.25 -25.16
C ILE A 225 -8.50 1.02 -24.51
N LYS A 226 -9.49 1.88 -24.81
CA LYS A 226 -10.80 1.84 -24.13
C LYS A 226 -11.50 0.46 -24.24
N PRO A 227 -11.57 -0.19 -25.42
CA PRO A 227 -12.18 -1.51 -25.53
C PRO A 227 -11.49 -2.55 -24.64
N VAL A 228 -10.16 -2.50 -24.54
CA VAL A 228 -9.39 -3.43 -23.71
C VAL A 228 -9.71 -3.23 -22.24
N LEU A 229 -9.79 -1.99 -21.76
CA LEU A 229 -10.15 -1.69 -20.37
C LEU A 229 -11.60 -2.12 -20.04
N LEU A 230 -12.51 -2.00 -21.00
CA LEU A 230 -13.88 -2.49 -20.86
C LEU A 230 -13.95 -4.03 -20.80
N ASP A 231 -13.22 -4.73 -21.67
CA ASP A 231 -13.09 -6.20 -21.65
C ASP A 231 -12.49 -6.70 -20.31
N LEU A 232 -11.65 -5.87 -19.70
CA LEU A 232 -11.05 -6.12 -18.39
C LEU A 232 -12.01 -5.84 -17.22
N GLN A 233 -13.21 -5.33 -17.48
CA GLN A 233 -14.22 -4.93 -16.50
C GLN A 233 -13.76 -3.78 -15.61
N CYS A 234 -12.91 -2.90 -16.14
CA CYS A 234 -12.61 -1.65 -15.46
C CYS A 234 -13.86 -0.76 -15.44
N THR A 235 -14.10 -0.11 -14.31
CA THR A 235 -15.14 0.92 -14.17
C THR A 235 -14.55 2.29 -14.48
N THR A 236 -15.39 3.22 -14.92
CA THR A 236 -15.00 4.62 -15.13
C THR A 236 -16.10 5.53 -14.58
N SER A 237 -15.72 6.55 -13.82
CA SER A 237 -16.64 7.51 -13.17
C SER A 237 -16.88 8.75 -14.03
N ASP A 238 -15.85 9.23 -14.70
CA ASP A 238 -15.81 10.48 -15.47
C ASP A 238 -15.41 10.28 -16.94
N GLY A 239 -15.06 9.06 -17.33
CA GLY A 239 -14.58 8.72 -18.68
C GLY A 239 -13.09 9.00 -18.91
N GLU A 240 -12.39 9.54 -17.91
CA GLU A 240 -10.98 9.91 -17.94
C GLU A 240 -10.12 8.96 -17.10
N GLU A 241 -10.66 8.51 -15.97
CA GLU A 241 -10.03 7.53 -15.08
C GLU A 241 -10.70 6.16 -15.19
N PHE A 242 -9.85 5.12 -15.19
CA PHE A 242 -10.29 3.73 -15.22
C PHE A 242 -9.83 3.04 -13.95
N THR A 243 -10.75 2.38 -13.26
CA THR A 243 -10.52 1.68 -12.01
C THR A 243 -10.72 0.18 -12.18
N PHE A 244 -9.75 -0.61 -11.73
CA PHE A 244 -9.83 -2.07 -11.67
C PHE A 244 -9.88 -2.53 -10.22
N ASP A 245 -10.90 -3.30 -9.87
CA ASP A 245 -11.09 -3.84 -8.51
C ASP A 245 -10.26 -5.12 -8.32
N LEU A 246 -9.11 -4.98 -7.64
CA LEU A 246 -8.23 -6.09 -7.30
C LEU A 246 -8.92 -7.06 -6.33
N ARG A 247 -9.69 -6.55 -5.36
CA ARG A 247 -10.36 -7.37 -4.35
C ARG A 247 -11.35 -8.31 -5.00
N LYS A 248 -12.23 -7.78 -5.86
CA LYS A 248 -13.23 -8.55 -6.58
C LYS A 248 -12.59 -9.65 -7.45
N MET A 249 -11.47 -9.34 -8.12
CA MET A 249 -10.73 -10.33 -8.91
C MET A 249 -10.15 -11.45 -8.04
N VAL A 250 -9.50 -11.09 -6.92
CA VAL A 250 -8.90 -12.06 -6.00
C VAL A 250 -9.97 -12.95 -5.36
N GLU A 251 -11.11 -12.38 -4.95
CA GLU A 251 -12.24 -13.12 -4.40
C GLU A 251 -12.85 -14.08 -5.42
N ALA A 252 -13.03 -13.65 -6.67
CA ALA A 252 -13.51 -14.52 -7.74
C ALA A 252 -12.56 -15.72 -7.97
N CYS A 253 -11.25 -15.48 -8.00
CA CYS A 253 -10.27 -16.56 -8.16
C CYS A 253 -10.25 -17.52 -6.97
N ARG A 254 -10.35 -16.98 -5.74
CA ARG A 254 -10.45 -17.80 -4.53
C ARG A 254 -11.72 -18.67 -4.55
N ASN A 255 -12.84 -18.11 -5.00
CA ASN A 255 -14.08 -18.86 -5.11
C ASN A 255 -13.96 -19.99 -6.15
N GLU A 256 -13.34 -19.76 -7.32
CA GLU A 256 -13.05 -20.81 -8.30
C GLU A 256 -12.20 -21.95 -7.72
N GLU A 257 -11.21 -21.63 -6.88
CA GLU A 257 -10.37 -22.62 -6.19
C GLU A 257 -11.16 -23.43 -5.16
N ILE A 258 -11.94 -22.76 -4.30
CA ILE A 258 -12.77 -23.41 -3.29
C ILE A 258 -13.83 -24.30 -3.98
N GLU A 259 -14.47 -23.81 -5.04
CA GLU A 259 -15.41 -24.58 -5.86
C GLU A 259 -14.77 -25.88 -6.38
N SER A 260 -13.54 -25.79 -6.90
CA SER A 260 -12.79 -26.95 -7.40
C SER A 260 -12.48 -27.94 -6.26
N LEU A 261 -12.15 -27.45 -5.07
CA LEU A 261 -11.93 -28.28 -3.88
C LEU A 261 -13.21 -28.96 -3.40
N VAL A 262 -14.33 -28.24 -3.36
CA VAL A 262 -15.64 -28.78 -2.99
C VAL A 262 -16.03 -29.90 -3.94
N LYS A 263 -15.91 -29.67 -5.26
CA LYS A 263 -16.21 -30.68 -6.27
C LYS A 263 -15.34 -31.93 -6.10
N LYS A 264 -14.05 -31.74 -5.84
CA LYS A 264 -13.10 -32.85 -5.65
C LYS A 264 -13.38 -33.66 -4.39
N LYS A 265 -13.76 -33.00 -3.28
CA LYS A 265 -13.90 -33.64 -1.97
C LYS A 265 -15.31 -34.19 -1.72
N TYR A 266 -16.34 -33.50 -2.18
CA TYR A 266 -17.74 -33.75 -1.83
C TYR A 266 -18.62 -34.06 -3.05
N GLY A 267 -18.08 -34.06 -4.26
CA GLY A 267 -18.82 -34.44 -5.46
C GLY A 267 -19.54 -33.29 -6.16
N GLN A 268 -20.29 -33.63 -7.20
CA GLN A 268 -20.91 -32.67 -8.11
C GLN A 268 -22.12 -31.96 -7.47
N GLU A 269 -22.84 -32.66 -6.61
CA GLU A 269 -24.05 -32.22 -5.92
C GLU A 269 -23.69 -31.11 -4.91
N ALA A 270 -22.70 -31.36 -4.06
CA ALA A 270 -22.15 -30.39 -3.12
C ALA A 270 -21.59 -29.15 -3.83
N PHE A 271 -20.87 -29.35 -4.94
CA PHE A 271 -20.41 -28.24 -5.77
C PHE A 271 -21.56 -27.37 -6.31
N THR A 272 -22.64 -28.00 -6.76
CA THR A 272 -23.81 -27.30 -7.33
C THR A 272 -24.51 -26.46 -6.25
N ILE A 273 -24.72 -27.02 -5.06
CA ILE A 273 -25.29 -26.30 -3.91
C ILE A 273 -24.35 -25.17 -3.48
N PHE A 274 -23.06 -25.45 -3.31
CA PHE A 274 -22.06 -24.47 -2.89
C PHE A 274 -22.00 -23.26 -3.84
N ARG A 275 -21.96 -23.51 -5.15
CA ARG A 275 -21.92 -22.45 -6.15
C ARG A 275 -23.18 -21.58 -6.12
N LEU A 276 -24.36 -22.16 -5.89
CA LEU A 276 -25.60 -21.40 -5.71
C LEU A 276 -25.49 -20.44 -4.51
N LEU A 277 -25.06 -20.95 -3.36
CA LEU A 277 -24.91 -20.17 -2.13
C LEU A 277 -23.89 -19.03 -2.29
N VAL A 278 -22.75 -19.31 -2.92
CA VAL A 278 -21.73 -18.29 -3.24
C VAL A 278 -22.28 -17.22 -4.18
N THR A 279 -23.09 -17.61 -5.17
CA THR A 279 -23.70 -16.67 -6.13
C THR A 279 -24.76 -15.79 -5.48
N GLN A 280 -25.58 -16.35 -4.57
CA GLN A 280 -26.61 -15.58 -3.86
C GLN A 280 -26.02 -14.69 -2.75
N GLY A 281 -24.90 -15.09 -2.15
CA GLY A 281 -24.22 -14.32 -1.10
C GLY A 281 -24.97 -14.28 0.23
N CYS A 282 -26.03 -15.07 0.39
CA CYS A 282 -26.84 -15.16 1.61
C CYS A 282 -27.31 -16.60 1.85
N ALA A 283 -27.90 -16.82 3.03
CA ALA A 283 -28.56 -18.09 3.33
C ALA A 283 -29.80 -18.26 2.45
N VAL A 284 -29.96 -19.45 1.87
CA VAL A 284 -31.05 -19.81 0.97
C VAL A 284 -31.84 -20.94 1.61
N GLU A 285 -33.17 -20.88 1.55
CA GLU A 285 -34.00 -21.96 2.09
C GLU A 285 -33.83 -23.27 1.29
N THR A 286 -33.89 -24.41 1.98
CA THR A 286 -33.65 -25.72 1.37
C THR A 286 -34.59 -26.02 0.20
N ASP A 287 -35.85 -25.62 0.30
CA ASP A 287 -36.82 -25.82 -0.78
C ASP A 287 -36.43 -25.00 -2.04
N GLN A 288 -35.93 -23.77 -1.86
CA GLN A 288 -35.40 -22.97 -2.96
C GLN A 288 -34.12 -23.57 -3.58
N ILE A 289 -33.27 -24.21 -2.76
CA ILE A 289 -32.09 -24.92 -3.27
C ILE A 289 -32.54 -26.11 -4.13
N ILE A 290 -33.51 -26.91 -3.67
CA ILE A 290 -34.07 -28.04 -4.42
C ILE A 290 -34.64 -27.56 -5.76
N ASP A 291 -35.45 -26.49 -5.75
CA ASP A 291 -36.09 -25.94 -6.94
C ASP A 291 -35.07 -25.37 -7.95
N THR A 292 -34.01 -24.72 -7.45
CA THR A 292 -33.01 -24.07 -8.31
C THR A 292 -31.98 -25.04 -8.86
N THR A 293 -31.58 -26.04 -8.06
CA THR A 293 -30.53 -27.01 -8.43
C THR A 293 -31.09 -28.27 -9.08
N ILE A 294 -32.39 -28.53 -8.95
CA ILE A 294 -33.08 -29.74 -9.43
C ILE A 294 -32.44 -31.02 -8.84
N LEU A 295 -31.93 -30.94 -7.61
CA LEU A 295 -31.37 -32.07 -6.88
C LEU A 295 -32.46 -32.73 -6.03
N ASP A 296 -32.35 -34.06 -5.84
CA ASP A 296 -33.27 -34.78 -4.97
C ASP A 296 -33.22 -34.26 -3.53
N LYS A 297 -34.39 -34.14 -2.90
CA LYS A 297 -34.52 -33.64 -1.51
C LYS A 297 -33.61 -34.38 -0.53
N GLN A 298 -33.47 -35.70 -0.66
CA GLN A 298 -32.58 -36.49 0.20
C GLN A 298 -31.10 -36.12 0.01
N ILE A 299 -30.69 -35.87 -1.24
CA ILE A 299 -29.31 -35.47 -1.56
C ILE A 299 -29.02 -34.10 -0.95
N VAL A 300 -29.91 -33.13 -1.14
CA VAL A 300 -29.75 -31.76 -0.59
C VAL A 300 -29.66 -31.79 0.94
N HIS A 301 -30.48 -32.58 1.63
CA HIS A 301 -30.41 -32.68 3.09
C HIS A 301 -29.20 -33.45 3.62
N SER A 302 -28.66 -34.40 2.84
CA SER A 302 -27.50 -35.20 3.24
C SER A 302 -26.15 -34.51 3.02
N THR A 303 -26.14 -33.45 2.19
CA THR A 303 -24.96 -32.69 1.77
C THR A 303 -24.76 -31.48 2.65
#